data_AF-A0A1M6LPB1-F1
#
_entry.id   AF-A0A1M6LPB1-F1
#
_cell.length_a   1.000
_cell.length_b   1.000
_cell.length_c   1.000
_cell.angle_alpha   90.00
_cell.angle_beta   90.00
_cell.angle_gamma   90.00
#
_symmetry.space_group_name_H-M   'P 1'
#
loop_
_entity.id
_entity.type
_entity.pdbx_description
1 polymer ?
#
loop_
_entity_poly.entity_id
_entity_poly.type
_entity_poly.pdbx_seq_one_letter_code
_entity_poly.pdbx_strand_id
1 'polypeptide(L)'
;MQTSVKPIRSNFATDAIAALFIALALLAGCTQSNASTDDVVEAAVRSALPNEKDIKFDGLYETTPGLHGSSETPNYKRRFTCGYVTYRNEAGRSVRARFIYLSHSDDPSQTGQNFLSVEKPEINYGIRDEENGGKYVTSFELTGWNRSCADAQHPKTFSGVAPESNG
;
A
#
# COMPACT_ATOMS: atom_id res chain seq x y z
N MET A 1 71.92 -21.29 32.56
CA MET A 1 71.57 -21.25 31.13
C MET A 1 70.06 -21.20 31.01
N GLN A 2 69.55 -20.22 30.26
CA GLN A 2 68.13 -19.90 30.04
C GLN A 2 67.35 -21.03 29.37
N THR A 3 66.04 -21.11 29.60
CA THR A 3 64.97 -21.31 28.59
C THR A 3 63.62 -21.14 29.28
N SER A 4 63.00 -19.96 29.14
CA SER A 4 61.97 -19.64 28.14
C SER A 4 60.56 -20.01 28.63
N VAL A 5 59.96 -19.10 29.39
CA VAL A 5 58.53 -19.11 29.72
C VAL A 5 57.77 -18.63 28.48
N LYS A 6 56.95 -19.50 27.90
CA LYS A 6 56.06 -19.17 26.78
C LYS A 6 54.96 -18.22 27.29
N PRO A 7 54.70 -17.07 26.65
CA PRO A 7 53.56 -16.25 27.03
C PRO A 7 52.27 -16.92 26.54
N ILE A 8 51.35 -17.18 27.46
CA ILE A 8 49.97 -17.53 27.13
C ILE A 8 49.32 -16.25 26.59
N ARG A 9 49.20 -16.15 25.27
CA ARG A 9 48.39 -15.10 24.63
C ARG A 9 46.94 -15.31 25.06
N SER A 10 46.45 -14.41 25.90
CA SER A 10 45.03 -14.27 26.21
C SER A 10 44.31 -13.76 24.94
N ASN A 11 43.65 -14.67 24.23
CA ASN A 11 42.76 -14.35 23.09
C ASN A 11 41.39 -13.81 23.53
N PHE A 12 41.10 -13.76 24.84
CA PHE A 12 39.79 -13.38 25.38
C PHE A 12 39.37 -11.95 25.03
N ALA A 13 40.32 -11.01 24.96
CA ALA A 13 40.00 -9.61 24.65
C ALA A 13 39.55 -9.42 23.19
N THR A 14 40.17 -10.14 22.25
CA THR A 14 39.84 -10.06 20.82
C THR A 14 38.48 -10.68 20.50
N ASP A 15 38.14 -11.79 21.14
CA ASP A 15 36.85 -12.47 20.91
C ASP A 15 35.68 -11.67 21.49
N ALA A 16 35.88 -11.03 22.66
CA ALA A 16 34.87 -10.15 23.27
C ALA A 16 34.62 -8.89 22.42
N ILE A 17 35.68 -8.32 21.83
CA ILE A 17 35.57 -7.15 20.94
C ILE A 17 34.86 -7.53 19.64
N ALA A 18 35.20 -8.68 19.04
CA ALA A 18 34.55 -9.16 17.83
C ALA A 18 33.04 -9.44 18.04
N ALA A 19 32.68 -10.06 19.17
CA ALA A 19 31.28 -10.29 19.54
C ALA A 19 30.50 -8.97 19.72
N LEU A 20 31.14 -7.94 20.28
CA LEU A 20 30.54 -6.62 20.44
C LEU A 20 30.27 -5.93 19.10
N PHE A 21 31.20 -6.05 18.14
CA PHE A 21 31.00 -5.52 16.78
C PHE A 21 29.90 -6.25 16.00
N ILE A 22 29.82 -7.58 16.14
CA ILE A 22 28.75 -8.37 15.53
C ILE A 22 27.40 -8.03 16.17
N ALA A 23 27.34 -7.86 17.49
CA ALA A 23 26.13 -7.42 18.19
C ALA A 23 25.70 -6.00 17.78
N LEU A 24 26.63 -5.05 17.64
CA LEU A 24 26.33 -3.70 17.13
C LEU A 24 25.86 -3.73 15.67
N ALA A 25 26.45 -4.57 14.81
CA ALA A 25 26.02 -4.71 13.43
C ALA A 25 24.61 -5.33 13.32
N LEU A 26 24.28 -6.29 14.19
CA LEU A 26 22.93 -6.85 14.32
C LEU A 26 21.93 -5.81 14.87
N LEU A 27 22.33 -4.97 15.83
CA LEU A 27 21.48 -3.90 16.36
C LEU A 27 21.27 -2.77 15.34
N ALA A 28 22.25 -2.46 14.50
CA ALA A 28 22.13 -1.49 13.41
C ALA A 28 21.35 -2.04 12.20
N GLY A 29 21.30 -3.36 12.02
CA GLY A 29 20.43 -4.04 11.05
C GLY A 29 18.97 -4.19 11.52
N CYS A 30 18.70 -3.92 12.80
CA CYS A 30 17.37 -3.95 13.40
C CYS A 30 16.70 -2.57 13.47
N THR A 31 17.22 -1.55 12.79
CA THR A 31 16.41 -0.38 12.44
C THR A 31 15.47 -0.80 11.32
N GLN A 32 14.35 -1.44 11.70
CA GLN A 32 13.15 -1.39 10.87
C GLN A 32 12.96 0.07 10.49
N SER A 33 13.11 0.37 9.22
CA SER A 33 12.72 1.65 8.65
C SER A 33 11.23 1.79 8.97
N ASN A 34 10.91 2.52 10.03
CA ASN A 34 9.56 3.00 10.31
C ASN A 34 9.23 4.08 9.27
N ALA A 35 9.17 3.69 7.99
CA ALA A 35 8.36 4.42 7.04
C ALA A 35 6.95 4.37 7.62
N SER A 36 6.35 5.53 7.85
CA SER A 36 4.94 5.57 8.22
C SER A 36 4.13 4.85 7.14
N THR A 37 2.99 4.24 7.48
CA THR A 37 2.12 3.61 6.48
C THR A 37 1.83 4.57 5.31
N ASP A 38 1.75 5.87 5.62
CA ASP A 38 1.60 6.96 4.66
C ASP A 38 2.80 7.07 3.71
N ASP A 39 4.05 6.98 4.18
CA ASP A 39 5.25 7.01 3.32
C ASP A 39 5.29 5.85 2.32
N VAL A 40 4.88 4.65 2.75
CA VAL A 40 4.81 3.46 1.89
C VAL A 40 3.72 3.61 0.82
N VAL A 41 2.55 4.11 1.21
CA VAL A 41 1.43 4.39 0.31
C VAL A 41 1.82 5.47 -0.70
N GLU A 42 2.41 6.58 -0.24
CA GLU A 42 2.87 7.65 -1.11
C GLU A 42 3.90 7.15 -2.12
N ALA A 43 4.88 6.38 -1.67
CA ALA A 43 5.89 5.79 -2.54
C ALA A 43 5.24 4.89 -3.60
N ALA A 44 4.31 4.02 -3.21
CA ALA A 44 3.60 3.14 -4.13
C ALA A 44 2.81 3.92 -5.18
N VAL A 45 2.05 4.95 -4.78
CA VAL A 45 1.27 5.78 -5.70
C VAL A 45 2.17 6.57 -6.64
N ARG A 46 3.29 7.13 -6.14
CA ARG A 46 4.28 7.82 -6.98
C ARG A 46 4.91 6.86 -7.99
N SER A 47 5.20 5.62 -7.60
CA SER A 47 5.70 4.59 -8.53
C SER A 47 4.68 4.21 -9.62
N ALA A 48 3.37 4.27 -9.33
CA ALA A 48 2.32 4.04 -10.32
C ALA A 48 2.08 5.22 -11.27
N LEU A 49 2.61 6.41 -10.94
CA LEU A 49 2.49 7.64 -11.71
C LEU A 49 3.89 8.20 -12.08
N PRO A 50 4.75 7.41 -12.75
CA PRO A 50 6.18 7.71 -12.87
C PRO A 50 6.49 8.97 -13.69
N ASN A 51 5.60 9.35 -14.60
CA ASN A 51 5.79 10.50 -15.50
C ASN A 51 5.04 11.75 -15.02
N GLU A 52 4.23 11.62 -13.96
CA GLU A 52 3.34 12.69 -13.52
C GLU A 52 4.03 13.61 -12.52
N LYS A 53 3.66 14.90 -12.59
CA LYS A 53 4.31 15.97 -11.83
C LYS A 53 3.37 16.55 -10.77
N ASP A 54 3.93 17.33 -9.85
CA ASP A 54 3.18 18.04 -8.81
C ASP A 54 2.24 17.12 -8.00
N ILE A 55 2.65 15.86 -7.79
CA ILE A 55 1.85 14.84 -7.09
C ILE A 55 1.64 15.27 -5.64
N LYS A 56 0.37 15.42 -5.25
CA LYS A 56 -0.08 15.74 -3.89
C LYS A 56 -1.19 14.77 -3.46
N PHE A 57 -1.19 14.43 -2.19
CA PHE A 57 -2.14 13.54 -1.56
C PHE A 57 -3.14 14.34 -0.72
N ASP A 58 -4.40 13.89 -0.69
CA ASP A 58 -5.47 14.51 0.09
C ASP A 58 -6.48 13.45 0.56
N GLY A 59 -7.13 13.70 1.69
CA GLY A 59 -8.20 12.87 2.24
C GLY A 59 -7.80 11.40 2.42
N LEU A 60 -6.62 11.13 3.00
CA LEU A 60 -6.20 9.77 3.33
C LEU A 60 -6.98 9.25 4.53
N TYR A 61 -7.47 8.01 4.43
CA TYR A 61 -8.09 7.30 5.54
C TYR A 61 -7.88 5.79 5.39
N GLU A 62 -7.96 5.09 6.51
CA GLU A 62 -7.93 3.63 6.53
C GLU A 62 -9.32 3.04 6.75
N THR A 63 -9.60 1.91 6.14
CA THR A 63 -10.82 1.14 6.36
C THR A 63 -10.54 -0.36 6.36
N THR A 64 -11.41 -1.11 7.05
CA THR A 64 -11.35 -2.56 7.16
C THR A 64 -12.73 -3.10 6.76
N PRO A 65 -13.05 -3.14 5.46
CA PRO A 65 -14.37 -3.53 4.97
C PRO A 65 -14.66 -4.98 5.32
N GLY A 66 -15.94 -5.27 5.59
CA GLY A 66 -16.44 -6.63 5.72
C GLY A 66 -16.43 -7.34 4.36
N LEU A 67 -15.30 -7.92 3.97
CA LEU A 67 -15.16 -8.66 2.72
C LEU A 67 -15.76 -10.07 2.87
N HIS A 68 -17.09 -10.16 2.92
CA HIS A 68 -17.76 -11.45 2.87
C HIS A 68 -17.44 -12.16 1.54
N GLY A 69 -16.96 -13.41 1.60
CA GLY A 69 -16.78 -14.27 0.43
C GLY A 69 -15.44 -14.19 -0.33
N SER A 70 -14.43 -13.46 0.16
CA SER A 70 -13.09 -13.45 -0.49
C SER A 70 -12.05 -14.37 0.14
N SER A 71 -12.38 -15.02 1.26
CA SER A 71 -11.55 -16.04 1.89
C SER A 71 -12.45 -17.16 2.43
N GLU A 72 -12.06 -18.41 2.19
CA GLU A 72 -12.66 -19.58 2.85
C GLU A 72 -12.38 -19.60 4.35
N THR A 73 -11.41 -18.79 4.82
CA THR A 73 -11.05 -18.67 6.23
C THR A 73 -11.79 -17.48 6.86
N PRO A 74 -12.67 -17.70 7.86
CA PRO A 74 -13.63 -16.69 8.33
C PRO A 74 -13.06 -15.40 8.97
N ASN A 75 -11.74 -15.30 9.19
CA ASN A 75 -11.17 -14.32 10.11
C ASN A 75 -10.06 -13.42 9.53
N TYR A 76 -9.68 -13.57 8.26
CA TYR A 76 -8.64 -12.70 7.70
C TYR A 76 -9.15 -11.27 7.54
N LYS A 77 -8.49 -10.32 8.20
CA LYS A 77 -8.78 -8.90 8.03
C LYS A 77 -7.90 -8.35 6.91
N ARG A 78 -8.51 -7.51 6.07
CA ARG A 78 -7.80 -6.70 5.08
C ARG A 78 -8.04 -5.24 5.42
N ARG A 79 -6.96 -4.48 5.54
CA ARG A 79 -6.99 -3.04 5.74
C ARG A 79 -6.60 -2.37 4.44
N PHE A 80 -7.38 -1.38 4.05
CA PHE A 80 -7.11 -0.56 2.89
C PHE A 80 -6.84 0.87 3.32
N THR A 81 -5.83 1.50 2.74
CA THR A 81 -5.64 2.95 2.76
C THR A 81 -6.24 3.51 1.46
N CYS A 82 -7.19 4.41 1.60
CA CYS A 82 -7.90 5.04 0.51
C CYS A 82 -7.66 6.55 0.55
N GLY A 83 -7.71 7.19 -0.62
CA GLY A 83 -7.56 8.64 -0.66
C GLY A 83 -7.60 9.20 -2.07
N TYR A 84 -7.26 10.47 -2.17
CA TYR A 84 -7.16 11.20 -3.43
C TYR A 84 -5.71 11.57 -3.70
N VAL A 85 -5.36 11.53 -4.98
CA VAL A 85 -4.11 12.07 -5.50
C VAL A 85 -4.42 13.09 -6.58
N THR A 86 -3.78 14.25 -6.51
CA THR A 86 -3.80 15.26 -7.56
C THR A 86 -2.43 15.34 -8.20
N TYR A 87 -2.38 15.42 -9.53
CA TYR A 87 -1.13 15.51 -10.28
C TYR A 87 -1.33 16.26 -11.58
N ARG A 88 -0.24 16.71 -12.20
CA ARG A 88 -0.22 17.23 -13.55
C ARG A 88 0.25 16.14 -14.50
N ASN A 89 -0.59 15.80 -15.48
CA ASN A 89 -0.26 14.75 -16.44
C ASN A 89 0.77 15.21 -17.49
N GLU A 90 1.26 14.29 -18.34
CA GLU A 90 2.19 14.61 -19.44
C GLU A 90 1.68 15.70 -20.38
N ALA A 91 0.35 15.80 -20.58
CA ALA A 91 -0.29 16.83 -21.39
C ALA A 91 -0.43 18.19 -20.66
N GLY A 92 0.13 18.32 -19.45
CA GLY A 92 0.07 19.52 -18.62
C GLY A 92 -1.28 19.75 -17.91
N ARG A 93 -2.22 18.80 -18.01
CA ARG A 93 -3.55 18.92 -17.40
C ARG A 93 -3.52 18.53 -15.93
N SER A 94 -4.25 19.27 -15.11
CA SER A 94 -4.48 18.90 -13.71
C SER A 94 -5.48 17.75 -13.65
N VAL A 95 -5.11 16.65 -13.01
CA VAL A 95 -5.93 15.46 -12.81
C VAL A 95 -6.09 15.22 -11.32
N ARG A 96 -7.30 14.85 -10.91
CA ARG A 96 -7.59 14.29 -9.59
C ARG A 96 -8.04 12.86 -9.77
N ALA A 97 -7.37 11.93 -9.11
CA ALA A 97 -7.69 10.51 -9.13
C ALA A 97 -7.89 10.01 -7.70
N ARG A 98 -8.70 8.97 -7.54
CA ARG A 98 -8.75 8.18 -6.31
C ARG A 98 -7.70 7.08 -6.33
N PHE A 99 -7.25 6.63 -5.17
CA PHE A 99 -6.43 5.43 -5.07
C PHE A 99 -6.91 4.52 -3.92
N ILE A 100 -6.59 3.24 -4.07
CA ILE A 100 -6.87 2.17 -3.11
C ILE A 100 -5.59 1.38 -2.93
N TYR A 101 -5.10 1.30 -1.69
CA TYR A 101 -3.91 0.53 -1.35
C TYR A 101 -4.26 -0.51 -0.28
N LEU A 102 -3.93 -1.78 -0.51
CA LEU A 102 -4.00 -2.82 0.52
C LEU A 102 -2.83 -2.62 1.49
N SER A 103 -3.08 -1.95 2.61
CA SER A 103 -2.06 -1.62 3.61
C SER A 103 -1.70 -2.79 4.52
N HIS A 104 -2.66 -3.69 4.76
CA HIS A 104 -2.43 -4.88 5.57
C HIS A 104 -3.38 -6.01 5.19
N SER A 105 -2.90 -7.25 5.25
CA SER A 105 -3.73 -8.43 5.07
C SER A 105 -3.25 -9.56 5.98
N ASP A 106 -4.15 -10.09 6.80
CA ASP A 106 -3.90 -11.30 7.61
C ASP A 106 -3.92 -12.58 6.76
N ASP A 107 -4.36 -12.47 5.51
CA ASP A 107 -4.45 -13.58 4.55
C ASP A 107 -3.04 -14.00 4.08
N PRO A 108 -2.56 -15.21 4.43
CA PRO A 108 -1.23 -15.67 4.04
C PRO A 108 -1.05 -15.74 2.53
N SER A 109 -2.13 -15.96 1.75
CA SER A 109 -2.07 -15.97 0.29
C SER A 109 -1.74 -14.60 -0.32
N GLN A 110 -1.93 -13.53 0.46
CA GLN A 110 -1.63 -12.15 0.10
C GLN A 110 -0.30 -11.67 0.71
N THR A 111 0.47 -12.56 1.35
CA THR A 111 1.75 -12.17 1.96
C THR A 111 2.71 -11.67 0.89
N GLY A 112 3.18 -10.43 1.04
CA GLY A 112 4.05 -9.76 0.07
C GLY A 112 3.33 -9.21 -1.16
N GLN A 113 2.00 -9.36 -1.27
CA GLN A 113 1.19 -8.73 -2.31
C GLN A 113 0.65 -7.39 -1.82
N ASN A 114 1.26 -6.29 -2.31
CA ASN A 114 0.69 -4.97 -2.15
C ASN A 114 -0.23 -4.69 -3.34
N PHE A 115 -1.53 -4.61 -3.10
CA PHE A 115 -2.49 -4.20 -4.12
C PHE A 115 -2.59 -2.68 -4.16
N LEU A 116 -2.27 -2.07 -5.30
CA LEU A 116 -2.51 -0.66 -5.58
C LEU A 116 -3.39 -0.52 -6.81
N SER A 117 -4.46 0.26 -6.68
CA SER A 117 -5.28 0.70 -7.80
C SER A 117 -5.40 2.22 -7.77
N VAL A 118 -5.01 2.89 -8.85
CA VAL A 118 -5.23 4.32 -9.06
C VAL A 118 -6.30 4.47 -10.13
N GLU A 119 -7.31 5.29 -9.85
CA GLU A 119 -8.39 5.59 -10.78
C GLU A 119 -7.82 6.19 -12.07
N LYS A 120 -8.08 5.51 -13.19
CA LYS A 120 -7.69 6.04 -14.49
C LYS A 120 -8.77 7.01 -14.98
N PRO A 121 -8.42 8.26 -15.32
CA PRO A 121 -9.40 9.25 -15.78
C PRO A 121 -10.01 8.90 -17.15
N GLU A 122 -9.42 7.94 -17.86
CA GLU A 122 -9.85 7.52 -19.20
C GLU A 122 -10.98 6.47 -19.18
N ILE A 123 -11.38 5.96 -18.00
CA ILE A 123 -12.49 5.01 -17.92
C ILE A 123 -13.80 5.77 -18.20
N ASN A 124 -14.37 5.48 -19.36
CA ASN A 124 -15.41 6.27 -20.01
C ASN A 124 -16.72 5.50 -20.24
N TYR A 125 -16.88 4.31 -19.64
CA TYR A 125 -18.13 3.58 -19.66
C TYR A 125 -18.62 3.22 -18.25
N GLY A 126 -19.94 3.29 -18.08
CA GLY A 126 -20.66 2.95 -16.87
C GLY A 126 -21.19 1.51 -16.89
N ILE A 127 -21.08 0.85 -15.75
CA ILE A 127 -21.70 -0.44 -15.44
C ILE A 127 -22.93 -0.13 -14.57
N ARG A 128 -24.04 -0.81 -14.83
CA ARG A 128 -25.26 -0.67 -14.04
C ARG A 128 -25.12 -1.45 -12.72
N ASP A 129 -25.16 -0.74 -11.60
CA ASP A 129 -25.08 -1.29 -10.25
C ASP A 129 -26.50 -1.58 -9.72
N GLU A 130 -26.97 -2.80 -9.95
CA GLU A 130 -28.32 -3.24 -9.57
C GLU A 130 -28.52 -3.24 -8.05
N GLU A 131 -27.47 -3.52 -7.26
CA GLU A 131 -27.54 -3.50 -5.80
C GLU A 131 -27.78 -2.09 -5.24
N ASN A 132 -27.43 -1.06 -6.02
CA ASN A 132 -27.57 0.34 -5.64
C ASN A 132 -28.63 1.08 -6.47
N GLY A 133 -29.70 0.37 -6.84
CA GLY A 133 -30.87 0.97 -7.49
C GLY A 133 -30.66 1.29 -8.98
N GLY A 134 -29.76 0.57 -9.64
CA GLY A 134 -29.51 0.70 -11.07
C GLY A 134 -28.72 1.95 -11.47
N LYS A 135 -27.97 2.54 -10.54
CA LYS A 135 -27.06 3.67 -10.82
C LYS A 135 -25.89 3.20 -11.67
N TYR A 136 -25.39 4.07 -12.55
CA TYR A 136 -24.20 3.78 -13.33
C TYR A 136 -22.92 4.17 -12.59
N VAL A 137 -21.94 3.27 -12.60
CA VAL A 137 -20.65 3.37 -11.93
C VAL A 137 -19.51 2.95 -12.85
N THR A 138 -18.29 3.43 -12.64
CA THR A 138 -17.13 2.87 -13.36
C THR A 138 -16.73 1.50 -12.79
N SER A 139 -15.93 0.73 -13.52
CA SER A 139 -15.32 -0.51 -13.00
C SER A 139 -14.50 -0.28 -11.72
N PHE A 140 -13.77 0.85 -11.67
CA PHE A 140 -13.03 1.27 -10.47
C PHE A 140 -13.95 1.51 -9.27
N GLU A 141 -15.10 2.15 -9.50
CA GLU A 141 -16.10 2.38 -8.45
C GLU A 141 -16.74 1.07 -7.99
N LEU A 142 -17.20 0.24 -8.92
CA LEU A 142 -17.93 -0.98 -8.62
C LEU A 142 -17.08 -2.03 -7.89
N THR A 143 -15.89 -2.32 -8.44
CA THR A 143 -15.09 -3.46 -7.98
C THR A 143 -14.03 -3.05 -6.94
N GLY A 144 -13.65 -1.78 -6.92
CA GLY A 144 -12.65 -1.21 -6.03
C GLY A 144 -13.29 -0.32 -4.98
N TRP A 145 -13.55 0.94 -5.32
CA TRP A 145 -13.83 2.00 -4.34
C TRP A 145 -15.06 1.70 -3.46
N ASN A 146 -16.19 1.35 -4.07
CA ASN A 146 -17.43 1.10 -3.32
C ASN A 146 -17.38 -0.18 -2.49
N ARG A 147 -16.44 -1.08 -2.77
CA ARG A 147 -16.23 -2.34 -2.03
C ARG A 147 -15.19 -2.19 -0.92
N SER A 148 -14.11 -1.45 -1.20
CA SER A 148 -12.93 -1.41 -0.35
C SER A 148 -12.81 -0.14 0.48
N CYS A 149 -13.38 0.98 0.02
CA CYS A 149 -13.20 2.31 0.60
C CYS A 149 -14.48 2.93 1.16
N ALA A 150 -15.66 2.41 0.80
CA ALA A 150 -16.91 2.98 1.25
C ALA A 150 -17.27 2.57 2.69
N ASP A 151 -17.56 3.57 3.53
CA ASP A 151 -18.05 3.39 4.91
C ASP A 151 -19.06 4.50 5.30
N ALA A 152 -19.38 4.61 6.59
CA ALA A 152 -20.34 5.59 7.09
C ALA A 152 -19.88 7.06 6.93
N GLN A 153 -18.57 7.32 6.93
CA GLN A 153 -17.98 8.65 6.75
C GLN A 153 -17.61 8.93 5.29
N HIS A 154 -17.33 7.88 4.52
CA HIS A 154 -16.93 7.92 3.11
C HIS A 154 -17.93 7.12 2.27
N PRO A 155 -19.09 7.70 1.89
CA PRO A 155 -20.13 6.94 1.22
C PRO A 155 -19.71 6.49 -0.19
N LYS A 156 -20.41 5.47 -0.71
CA LYS A 156 -20.27 5.00 -2.09
C LYS A 156 -20.39 6.15 -3.08
N THR A 157 -19.58 6.10 -4.13
CA THR A 157 -19.55 7.07 -5.22
C THR A 157 -20.21 6.51 -6.47
N PHE A 158 -20.90 7.38 -7.20
CA PHE A 158 -21.57 7.04 -8.45
C PHE A 158 -21.24 8.12 -9.46
N SER A 159 -20.24 7.88 -10.30
CA SER A 159 -19.82 8.82 -11.33
C SER A 159 -20.92 9.11 -12.36
N GLY A 160 -21.88 8.21 -12.53
CA GLY A 160 -22.98 8.39 -13.49
C GLY A 160 -22.51 8.38 -14.95
N VAL A 161 -21.31 7.84 -15.22
CA VAL A 161 -20.78 7.67 -16.58
C VAL A 161 -21.77 6.84 -17.39
N ALA A 162 -22.06 7.27 -18.62
CA ALA A 162 -23.03 6.60 -19.49
C ALA A 162 -22.57 5.16 -19.80
N PRO A 163 -23.50 4.21 -19.98
CA PRO A 163 -23.15 2.87 -20.43
C PRO A 163 -22.45 2.94 -21.80
N GLU A 164 -21.59 1.95 -22.07
CA GLU A 164 -20.95 1.81 -23.38
C GLU A 164 -22.03 1.73 -24.46
N SER A 165 -21.97 2.62 -25.46
CA SER A 165 -22.91 2.56 -26.59
C SER A 165 -22.46 1.42 -27.52
N ASN A 166 -23.12 0.28 -27.45
CA ASN A 166 -23.03 -0.72 -28.50
C ASN A 166 -23.79 -0.17 -29.72
N GLY A 167 -23.05 0.43 -30.66
CA GLY A 167 -23.58 0.91 -31.94
C GLY A 167 -24.13 -0.22 -32.79
#